data_AF-A0A2A9KHT8-F1
#
_entry.id   AF-A0A2A9KHT8-F1
#
_cell.length_a   1.000
_cell.length_b   1.000
_cell.length_c   1.000
_cell.angle_alpha   90.00
_cell.angle_beta   90.00
_cell.angle_gamma   90.00
#
_symmetry.space_group_name_H-M   'P 1'
#
loop_
_entity.id
_entity.type
_entity.pdbx_description
1 polymer ?
#
loop_
_entity_poly.entity_id
_entity_poly.type
_entity_poly.pdbx_seq_one_letter_code
_entity_poly.pdbx_strand_id
1 'polypeptide(L)' 'MRPLQQSIVKMMTATPDRHFTIEDIRKQIGHSRVKIRCALTSLMHDGHVKPGTPIGYNRLNKTYRLAEAA' A
#
# COMPACT_ATOMS: atom_id res chain seq x y z
N MET A 1 9.49 -11.41 -8.00
CA MET A 1 8.83 -10.34 -7.21
C MET A 1 9.91 -9.52 -6.51
N ARG A 2 9.90 -8.20 -6.66
CA ARG A 2 10.99 -7.28 -6.24
C ARG A 2 10.97 -7.05 -4.69
N PRO A 3 12.10 -6.79 -4.01
CA PRO A 3 12.20 -6.87 -2.55
C PRO A 3 11.36 -5.83 -1.78
N LEU A 4 11.24 -4.60 -2.28
CA LEU A 4 10.40 -3.57 -1.63
C LEU A 4 8.90 -3.89 -1.73
N GLN A 5 8.47 -4.34 -2.91
CA GLN A 5 7.08 -4.76 -3.16
C GLN A 5 6.68 -5.90 -2.23
N GLN A 6 7.56 -6.90 -2.04
CA GLN A 6 7.32 -8.00 -1.11
C GLN A 6 7.18 -7.52 0.34
N SER A 7 8.03 -6.60 0.79
CA SER A 7 7.91 -6.03 2.14
C SER A 7 6.59 -5.28 2.35
N ILE A 8 6.14 -4.52 1.35
CA ILE A 8 4.84 -3.83 1.39
C ILE A 8 3.71 -4.85 1.47
N VAL A 9 3.69 -5.84 0.57
CA VAL A 9 2.65 -6.88 0.56
C VAL A 9 2.64 -7.64 1.89
N LYS A 10 3.79 -8.14 2.35
CA LYS A 10 3.90 -8.88 3.62
C LYS A 10 3.37 -8.08 4.81
N MET A 11 3.68 -6.78 4.88
CA MET A 11 3.18 -5.90 5.92
C MET A 11 1.65 -5.73 5.84
N MET A 12 1.10 -5.55 4.65
CA MET A 12 -0.35 -5.44 4.46
C MET A 12 -1.05 -6.80 4.72
N THR A 13 -0.40 -7.93 4.42
CA THR A 13 -0.94 -9.29 4.66
C THR A 13 -1.03 -9.61 6.15
N ALA A 14 -0.14 -9.04 6.96
CA ALA A 14 -0.25 -9.14 8.42
C ALA A 14 -1.49 -8.44 8.98
N THR A 15 -2.13 -7.56 8.20
CA THR A 15 -3.27 -6.73 8.62
C THR A 15 -4.23 -6.49 7.43
N PRO A 16 -4.89 -7.55 6.92
CA PRO A 16 -5.59 -7.53 5.63
C PRO A 16 -6.80 -6.58 5.58
N ASP A 17 -7.46 -6.35 6.72
CA ASP A 17 -8.60 -5.42 6.84
C ASP A 17 -8.20 -3.95 7.01
N ARG A 18 -6.90 -3.67 7.16
CA ARG A 18 -6.41 -2.31 7.41
C ARG A 18 -6.12 -1.57 6.11
N HIS A 19 -6.59 -0.33 6.07
CA HIS A 19 -6.23 0.65 5.05
C HIS A 19 -4.93 1.34 5.44
N PHE A 20 -3.96 1.39 4.52
CA PHE A 20 -2.65 1.99 4.73
C PHE A 20 -2.49 3.28 3.96
N THR A 21 -1.96 4.32 4.57
CA THR A 21 -1.47 5.50 3.82
C THR A 21 0.00 5.31 3.43
N ILE A 22 0.49 6.14 2.50
CA ILE A 22 1.94 6.19 2.18
C ILE A 22 2.76 6.49 3.44
N GLU A 23 2.24 7.30 4.37
CA GLU A 23 2.94 7.60 5.62
C GLU A 23 3.02 6.40 6.55
N ASP A 24 1.95 5.60 6.66
CA ASP A 24 1.99 4.35 7.45
C ASP A 24 3.03 3.37 6.90
N ILE A 25 3.04 3.19 5.58
CA ILE A 25 3.99 2.30 4.89
C ILE A 25 5.41 2.84 5.07
N ARG A 26 5.61 4.16 4.99
CA ARG A 26 6.90 4.80 5.21
C ARG A 26 7.40 4.60 6.64
N LYS A 27 6.55 4.76 7.64
CA LYS A 27 6.92 4.57 9.05
C LYS A 27 7.33 3.14 9.35
N GLN A 28 6.73 2.16 8.68
CA GLN A 28 7.05 0.75 8.91
C GLN A 28 8.25 0.24 8.12
N ILE A 29 8.40 0.61 6.85
CA ILE A 29 9.45 0.05 5.97
C ILE A 29 10.68 0.99 5.89
N GLY A 30 10.55 2.26 6.29
CA GLY A 30 11.69 3.20 6.33
C GLY A 30 12.18 3.70 4.97
N HIS A 31 11.42 3.52 3.89
CA HIS A 31 11.79 4.02 2.55
C HIS A 31 11.23 5.41 2.23
N SER A 32 11.83 6.08 1.23
CA SER A 32 11.32 7.35 0.70
C SER A 32 9.90 7.21 0.15
N ARG A 33 9.09 8.27 0.33
CA ARG A 33 7.71 8.38 -0.19
C ARG A 33 7.63 8.09 -1.69
N VAL A 34 8.65 8.50 -2.46
CA VAL A 34 8.71 8.30 -3.92
C VAL A 34 8.86 6.81 -4.26
N LYS A 35 9.77 6.10 -3.58
CA LYS A 35 9.99 4.66 -3.78
C LYS A 35 8.76 3.85 -3.40
N ILE A 36 8.11 4.21 -2.29
CA ILE A 36 6.86 3.57 -1.85
C ILE A 36 5.75 3.80 -2.86
N ARG A 37 5.58 5.04 -3.35
CA ARG A 37 4.58 5.35 -4.38
C ARG A 37 4.80 4.53 -5.65
N CYS A 38 6.04 4.45 -6.13
CA CYS A 38 6.38 3.66 -7.31
C CYS A 38 6.12 2.16 -7.10
N ALA A 39 6.46 1.63 -5.92
CA ALA A 39 6.19 0.25 -5.56
C ALA A 39 4.68 -0.04 -5.48
N LEU A 40 3.90 0.85 -4.86
CA LEU A 40 2.44 0.75 -4.80
C LEU A 40 1.80 0.82 -6.19
N THR A 41 2.25 1.73 -7.06
CA THR A 41 1.78 1.78 -8.46
C THR A 41 2.05 0.47 -9.19
N SER A 42 3.23 -0.14 -8.99
CA SER A 42 3.53 -1.46 -9.56
C SER A 42 2.59 -2.53 -9.00
N LEU A 43 2.46 -2.60 -7.67
CA LEU A 43 1.58 -3.57 -6.99
C LEU A 43 0.10 -3.41 -7.39
N MET A 44 -0.34 -2.20 -7.70
CA MET A 44 -1.68 -1.95 -8.23
C MET A 44 -1.84 -2.46 -9.66
N HIS A 45 -0.82 -2.27 -10.50
CA HIS A 45 -0.80 -2.77 -11.86
C HIS A 45 -0.78 -4.31 -11.90
N ASP A 46 0.01 -4.93 -11.03
CA ASP A 46 0.08 -6.39 -10.85
C ASP A 46 -1.19 -6.97 -10.16
N GLY A 47 -2.12 -6.13 -9.69
CA GLY A 47 -3.34 -6.56 -9.04
C GLY A 47 -3.18 -7.03 -7.59
N HIS A 48 -2.02 -6.82 -6.95
CA HIS A 48 -1.79 -7.18 -5.54
C HIS A 48 -2.38 -6.16 -4.55
N VAL A 49 -2.49 -4.89 -4.94
CA VAL A 49 -2.97 -3.80 -4.06
C VAL A 49 -4.07 -3.04 -4.78
N LYS A 50 -5.14 -2.69 -4.05
CA LYS A 50 -6.20 -1.80 -4.54
C LYS A 50 -6.15 -0.46 -3.82
N PRO A 51 -6.43 0.66 -4.51
CA PRO A 51 -6.61 1.93 -3.83
C PRO A 51 -7.86 1.79 -2.93
N GLY A 52 -7.71 2.17 -1.67
CA GLY A 52 -8.81 2.19 -0.73
C GLY A 52 -9.80 3.30 -1.07
N THR A 53 -11.05 3.10 -0.69
CA THR A 53 -12.06 4.16 -0.74
C THR A 53 -11.62 5.29 0.19
N PRO A 54 -11.67 6.57 -0.21
CA PRO A 54 -11.39 7.66 0.71
C PRO A 54 -12.32 7.57 1.92
N ILE A 55 -11.76 7.31 3.11
CA ILE A 55 -12.53 7.21 4.35
C ILE A 55 -12.63 8.62 4.96
N GLY A 56 -13.81 9.24 4.89
CA GLY A 56 -14.12 10.58 5.42
C GLY A 56 -13.91 11.74 4.44
N TYR A 57 -14.17 12.97 4.90
CA TYR A 57 -14.04 14.22 4.12
C TYR A 57 -12.61 14.53 3.63
N ASN A 58 -11.62 13.74 4.05
CA ASN A 58 -10.23 13.96 3.72
C ASN A 58 -9.85 13.28 2.40
N ARG A 59 -10.38 13.82 1.29
CA ARG A 59 -10.14 13.40 -0.10
C ARG A 59 -8.66 13.36 -0.51
N LEU A 60 -7.77 13.92 0.30
CA LEU A 60 -6.34 14.05 0.02
C LEU A 60 -5.51 12.84 0.47
N ASN A 61 -5.99 12.04 1.43
CA ASN A 61 -5.27 10.87 1.92
C ASN A 61 -5.71 9.61 1.17
N LYS A 62 -5.05 9.33 0.04
CA LYS A 62 -5.19 8.04 -0.67
C LYS A 62 -4.73 6.90 0.26
N THR A 63 -5.65 6.02 0.59
CA THR A 63 -5.38 4.77 1.29
C THR A 63 -5.17 3.63 0.29
N TYR A 64 -4.52 2.56 0.74
CA TYR A 64 -4.23 1.37 -0.04
C TYR A 64 -4.59 0.14 0.81
N ARG A 65 -5.21 -0.85 0.20
CA ARG A 65 -5.55 -2.15 0.81
C ARG A 65 -5.04 -3.28 -0.07
N LEU A 66 -4.88 -4.46 0.50
CA LEU A 66 -4.63 -5.64 -0.32
C LEU A 66 -5.81 -5.86 -1.26
N ALA A 67 -5.48 -6.23 -2.50
CA ALA A 67 -6.45 -6.79 -3.40
C ALA A 67 -6.85 -8.15 -2.86
N GLU A 68 -8.16 -8.40 -2.80
CA GLU A 68 -8.68 -9.72 -2.50
C GLU A 68 -8.18 -10.71 -3.57
N ALA A 69 -7.58 -11.81 -3.09
CA ALA A 69 -7.09 -13.00 -3.79
C ALA A 69 -6.15 -12.79 -4.99
N ALA A 70 -4.83 -12.88 -4.71
CA ALA A 70 -3.81 -13.44 -5.60
C ALA A 70 -2.97 -14.44 -4.81
#